data_AF-A0A7C9GRT8-F1
#
_entry.id   AF-A0A7C9GRT8-F1
#
_cell.length_a   1.000
_cell.length_b   1.000
_cell.length_c   1.000
_cell.angle_alpha   90.00
_cell.angle_beta   90.00
_cell.angle_gamma   90.00
#
_symmetry.space_group_name_H-M   'P 1'
#
loop_
_entity.id
_entity.type
_entity.pdbx_description
1 polymer ?
#
loop_
_entity_poly.entity_id
_entity_poly.type
_entity_poly.pdbx_seq_one_letter_code
_entity_poly.pdbx_strand_id
1 'polypeptide(L)' 'MLKVRVPEELKNAVVQAAQNNNLDMSNFIRLVLTKATKERHVPNTTTQAAIRELENGGGTRVDTVDEFWGEIFK' A
#
# COMPACT_ATOMS: atom_id res chain seq x y z
N MET A 1 -22.18 1.71 -0.71
CA MET A 1 -21.90 3.14 -0.51
C MET A 1 -20.58 3.25 0.25
N LEU A 2 -19.54 3.84 -0.35
CA LEU A 2 -18.23 4.01 0.30
C LEU A 2 -18.21 5.35 1.05
N LYS A 3 -17.89 5.33 2.34
CA LYS A 3 -17.75 6.54 3.18
C LYS A 3 -16.33 6.54 3.75
N VAL A 4 -15.59 7.61 3.49
CA VAL A 4 -14.19 7.75 3.91
C VAL A 4 -14.02 9.11 4.54
N ARG A 5 -13.34 9.17 5.69
CA ARG A 5 -12.92 10.42 6.31
C ARG A 5 -11.52 10.76 5.76
N VAL A 6 -11.41 11.94 5.17
CA VAL A 6 -10.14 12.47 4.64
C VAL A 6 -9.98 13.93 5.07
N PRO A 7 -8.74 14.44 5.17
CA PRO A 7 -8.49 15.86 5.33
C PRO A 7 -9.16 16.67 4.21
N GLU A 8 -9.66 17.85 4.54
CA GLU A 8 -10.41 18.69 3.60
C GLU A 8 -9.55 19.19 2.44
N GLU A 9 -8.30 19.53 2.71
CA GLU A 9 -7.32 19.92 1.68
C GLU A 9 -7.12 18.83 0.62
N LEU A 10 -6.92 17.57 1.06
CA LEU A 10 -6.79 16.43 0.18
C LEU A 10 -8.07 16.21 -0.65
N LYS A 11 -9.24 16.34 -0.01
CA LYS A 11 -10.53 16.22 -0.70
C LYS A 11 -10.62 17.25 -1.83
N ASN A 12 -10.29 18.51 -1.56
CA ASN A 12 -10.40 19.58 -2.53
C ASN A 12 -9.44 19.40 -3.71
N ALA A 13 -8.19 19.01 -3.44
CA ALA A 13 -7.22 18.71 -4.49
C ALA A 13 -7.69 17.59 -5.42
N VAL A 14 -8.28 16.52 -4.86
CA VAL A 14 -8.80 15.40 -5.64
C VAL A 14 -10.05 15.79 -6.44
N VAL A 15 -10.96 16.58 -5.87
CA VAL A 15 -12.13 17.11 -6.60
C VAL A 15 -11.68 17.92 -7.81
N GLN A 16 -10.71 18.81 -7.63
CA GLN A 16 -10.18 19.63 -8.72
C GLN A 16 -9.53 18.78 -9.80
N ALA A 17 -8.72 17.78 -9.43
CA ALA A 17 -8.12 16.85 -10.37
C ALA A 17 -9.19 16.05 -11.16
N ALA A 18 -10.27 15.61 -10.51
CA ALA A 18 -11.37 14.91 -11.16
C ALA A 18 -12.10 15.82 -12.16
N GLN A 19 -12.41 17.06 -11.77
CA GLN A 19 -13.08 18.05 -12.62
C GLN A 19 -12.24 18.41 -13.85
N ASN A 20 -10.93 18.59 -13.70
CA ASN A 20 -10.01 18.84 -14.81
C ASN A 20 -10.03 17.71 -15.86
N ASN A 21 -10.49 16.52 -15.48
CA ASN A 21 -10.62 15.34 -16.35
C ASN A 21 -12.08 15.01 -16.69
N ASN A 22 -13.03 15.94 -16.46
CA ASN A 22 -14.47 15.75 -16.67
C ASN A 22 -15.05 14.52 -15.94
N LEU A 23 -14.51 14.20 -14.76
CA LEU A 23 -14.99 13.12 -13.90
C LEU A 23 -15.64 13.69 -12.64
N ASP A 24 -16.75 13.08 -12.20
CA ASP A 24 -17.22 13.28 -10.83
C ASP A 24 -16.38 12.48 -9.83
N MET A 25 -16.42 12.90 -8.57
CA MET A 25 -15.65 12.29 -7.49
C MET A 25 -15.87 10.78 -7.36
N SER A 26 -17.11 10.30 -7.55
CA SER A 26 -17.40 8.87 -7.41
C SER A 26 -16.77 8.07 -8.54
N ASN A 27 -16.84 8.58 -9.78
CA ASN A 27 -16.22 7.94 -10.94
C ASN A 27 -14.69 7.97 -10.88
N PHE A 28 -14.10 9.07 -10.39
CA PHE A 28 -12.66 9.14 -10.14
C PHE A 28 -12.21 8.08 -9.13
N ILE A 29 -12.88 7.97 -7.97
CA ILE A 29 -12.57 6.97 -6.95
C ILE A 29 -12.74 5.54 -7.49
N ARG A 30 -13.81 5.25 -8.26
CA ARG A 30 -13.99 3.94 -8.88
C ARG A 30 -12.86 3.60 -9.85
N LEU A 31 -12.40 4.57 -10.64
CA LEU A 31 -11.29 4.39 -11.58
C LEU A 31 -9.99 4.10 -10.84
N VAL A 32 -9.68 4.87 -9.80
CA VAL A 32 -8.49 4.65 -8.96
C VAL A 32 -8.54 3.28 -8.27
N LEU A 33 -9.68 2.89 -7.70
CA LEU A 33 -9.84 1.56 -7.07
C LEU A 33 -9.75 0.42 -8.09
N THR A 34 -10.29 0.60 -9.29
CA THR A 34 -10.16 -0.37 -10.39
C THR A 34 -8.70 -0.52 -10.81
N LYS A 35 -7.95 0.59 -10.86
CA LYS A 35 -6.52 0.57 -11.13
C LYS A 35 -5.76 -0.12 -9.99
N ALA A 36 -6.02 0.25 -8.74
CA ALA A 36 -5.38 -0.33 -7.55
C ALA A 36 -5.67 -1.83 -7.35
N THR A 37 -6.80 -2.32 -7.86
CA THR A 37 -7.13 -3.77 -7.84
C THR A 37 -6.49 -4.54 -8.99
N LYS A 38 -6.24 -3.88 -10.13
CA LYS A 38 -5.48 -4.45 -11.26
C LYS A 38 -3.97 -4.41 -11.02
N GLU A 39 -3.50 -3.34 -10.42
CA GLU A 39 -2.13 -3.18 -9.94
C GLU A 39 -2.01 -3.94 -8.62
N ARG A 40 -1.69 -5.25 -8.70
CA ARG A 40 -1.16 -5.99 -7.55
C ARG A 40 -0.09 -5.10 -6.91
N HIS A 41 -0.28 -4.71 -5.65
CA HIS A 41 0.57 -3.69 -5.04
C HIS A 41 2.04 -4.12 -5.18
N VAL A 42 2.79 -3.36 -5.97
CA VAL A 42 4.24 -3.48 -6.02
C VAL A 42 4.73 -3.06 -4.63
N PRO A 43 5.44 -3.93 -3.89
CA PRO A 43 5.94 -3.57 -2.57
C PRO A 43 6.75 -2.27 -2.66
N ASN A 44 6.73 -1.41 -1.63
CA ASN A 44 7.56 -0.21 -1.65
C ASN A 44 9.06 -0.59 -1.72
N THR A 45 9.93 0.38 -2.01
CA THR A 45 11.37 0.13 -2.21
C THR A 45 12.01 -0.64 -1.05
N THR A 46 11.67 -0.29 0.19
CA THR A 46 12.15 -0.99 1.39
C THR A 46 11.68 -2.45 1.44
N THR A 47 10.42 -2.71 1.12
CA THR A 47 9.85 -4.06 1.11
C THR A 47 10.44 -4.91 -0.02
N GLN A 48 10.68 -4.32 -1.20
CA GLN A 48 11.36 -5.02 -2.29
C GLN A 48 12.81 -5.37 -1.94
N ALA A 49 13.52 -4.49 -1.22
CA ALA A 49 14.89 -4.77 -0.77
C ALA A 49 14.91 -5.93 0.24
N ALA A 50 14.00 -5.94 1.21
CA ALA A 50 13.85 -7.05 2.15
C ALA A 50 13.50 -8.37 1.46
N ILE A 51 12.60 -8.36 0.47
CA ILE A 51 12.29 -9.55 -0.34
C ILE A 51 13.54 -10.06 -1.05
N ARG A 52 14.31 -9.18 -1.71
CA ARG A 52 15.56 -9.56 -2.40
C ARG A 52 16.61 -10.11 -1.46
N GLU A 53 16.73 -9.57 -0.24
CA GLU A 53 17.63 -10.09 0.78
C GLU A 53 17.28 -11.54 1.12
N LEU A 54 15.99 -11.81 1.39
CA LEU A 54 15.50 -13.15 1.71
C LEU A 54 15.66 -14.13 0.54
N GLU A 55 15.37 -13.69 -0.70
CA GLU A 55 15.54 -14.50 -1.92
C GLU A 55 17.00 -14.90 -2.18
N ASN A 56 17.95 -14.05 -1.80
CA ASN A 56 19.39 -14.33 -1.90
C ASN A 56 19.92 -15.19 -0.74
N GLY A 57 19.03 -15.71 0.12
CA GLY A 57 19.41 -16.53 1.27
C GLY A 57 19.87 -15.74 2.49
N GLY A 58 19.60 -14.43 2.54
CA GLY A 58 19.75 -13.60 3.74
C GLY A 58 18.61 -13.78 4.74
N GLY A 59 18.53 -12.87 5.71
CA GLY A 59 17.61 -12.96 6.84
C GLY A 59 18.05 -13.94 7.94
N THR A 60 17.28 -13.97 9.02
CA THR A 60 17.54 -14.81 10.19
C THR A 60 16.69 -16.07 10.13
N ARG A 61 17.32 -17.24 10.18
CA ARG A 61 16.64 -18.51 10.41
C ARG A 61 16.76 -18.87 11.89
N VAL A 62 15.66 -19.39 12.41
CA VAL A 62 15.55 -19.90 13.78
C VAL A 62 14.89 -21.27 13.71
N ASP A 63 15.25 -22.17 14.61
CA ASP A 63 14.83 -23.56 14.55
C ASP A 63 13.57 -23.81 15.40
N THR A 64 13.24 -22.88 16.31
CA THR A 64 12.06 -22.97 17.17
C THR A 64 11.23 -21.69 17.22
N VAL A 65 9.96 -21.82 17.60
CA VAL A 65 9.05 -20.69 17.79
C VAL A 65 9.48 -19.80 18.97
N ASP A 66 10.09 -20.38 20.00
CA ASP A 66 10.59 -19.62 21.15
C ASP A 66 11.80 -18.76 20.77
N GLU A 67 12.71 -19.28 19.94
CA GLU A 67 13.83 -18.52 19.37
C GLU A 67 13.33 -17.39 18.46
N PHE A 68 12.29 -17.63 17.64
CA PHE A 68 11.67 -16.60 16.80
C PHE A 68 11.19 -15.40 17.62
N TRP A 69 10.45 -15.66 18.72
CA TRP A 69 9.98 -14.58 19.58
C TRP A 69 11.11 -13.89 20.33
N GLY A 70 12.15 -14.65 20.73
CA GLY A 70 13.36 -14.10 21.32
C GLY A 70 14.07 -13.11 20.40
N GLU A 71 14.21 -13.41 19.10
CA GLU A 71 14.88 -12.51 18.14
C GLU A 71 14.06 -11.26 17.79
N ILE A 72 12.73 -11.35 17.74
CA ILE A 72 11.85 -10.22 17.36
C ILE A 72 11.72 -9.18 18.48
N PHE A 73 11.86 -9.58 19.74
CA PHE A 73 11.67 -8.69 20.90
C PHE A 73 12.97 -8.32 21.63
N LYS A 74 14.13 -8.55 21.01
CA LYS A 74 15.42 -7.96 21.44
C LYS A 74 15.45 -6.45 21.22
#